data_AF-A0A4U6TSQ5-F1
#
_entry.id   AF-A0A4U6TSQ5-F1
#
_cell.length_a   1.000
_cell.length_b   1.000
_cell.length_c   1.000
_cell.angle_alpha   90.00
_cell.angle_beta   90.00
_cell.angle_gamma   90.00
#
_symmetry.space_group_name_H-M   'P 1'
#
loop_
_entity.id
_entity.type
_entity.pdbx_description
1 polymer ?
#
loop_
_entity_poly.entity_id
_entity_poly.type
_entity_poly.pdbx_seq_one_letter_code
_entity_poly.pdbx_strand_id
1 'polypeptide(L)'
;MLTDENARYLQDTVQACGERVLLFENKSNDELQLQKQLAELFDAVDSVIARNRGKPFTNQMFTQIQEVYATKEEIRGEEFSAEKLLKSQKELYDGHIMQIAKMVEEKLNSTIESLQQQLREEQKARQKAEKKVAEAVLRSKEETKRLRKDLEKTQQESDKARQFYEKFK
;
A
#
# COMPACT_ATOMS: atom_id res chain seq x y z
N MET A 1 -21.19 -6.75 -13.94
CA MET A 1 -19.83 -6.23 -13.71
C MET A 1 -19.94 -4.94 -12.92
N LEU A 2 -19.08 -4.74 -11.91
CA LEU A 2 -19.00 -3.51 -11.13
C LEU A 2 -18.44 -2.40 -12.04
N THR A 3 -19.30 -1.58 -12.66
CA THR A 3 -18.91 -0.52 -13.60
C THR A 3 -19.04 0.88 -13.02
N ASP A 4 -19.36 1.00 -11.72
CA ASP A 4 -19.47 2.29 -11.05
C ASP A 4 -18.07 2.91 -10.85
N GLU A 5 -17.79 4.01 -11.55
CA GLU A 5 -16.52 4.75 -11.46
C GLU A 5 -16.18 5.19 -10.02
N ASN A 6 -17.18 5.37 -9.16
CA ASN A 6 -16.98 5.76 -7.76
C ASN A 6 -16.52 4.59 -6.87
N ALA A 7 -16.62 3.35 -7.34
CA ALA A 7 -16.27 2.14 -6.60
C ALA A 7 -14.87 1.60 -6.97
N ARG A 8 -13.95 2.48 -7.37
CA ARG A 8 -12.66 2.07 -7.96
C ARG A 8 -11.84 1.13 -7.07
N TYR A 9 -11.77 1.42 -5.78
CA TYR A 9 -11.09 0.56 -4.81
C TYR A 9 -11.67 -0.86 -4.77
N LEU A 10 -12.99 -0.99 -4.85
CA LEU A 10 -13.66 -2.29 -4.87
C LEU A 10 -13.38 -3.02 -6.19
N GLN A 11 -13.39 -2.31 -7.33
CA GLN A 11 -13.03 -2.88 -8.63
C GLN A 11 -11.60 -3.43 -8.62
N ASP A 12 -10.63 -2.64 -8.14
CA ASP A 12 -9.23 -3.04 -8.08
C ASP A 12 -9.04 -4.24 -7.12
N THR A 13 -9.78 -4.27 -6.01
CA THR A 13 -9.77 -5.41 -5.06
C THR A 13 -10.32 -6.68 -5.70
N VAL A 14 -11.48 -6.59 -6.37
CA VAL A 14 -12.10 -7.73 -7.08
C VAL A 14 -11.16 -8.25 -8.17
N GLN A 15 -10.49 -7.35 -8.89
CA GLN A 15 -9.49 -7.71 -9.90
C GLN A 15 -8.27 -8.40 -9.27
N ALA A 16 -7.74 -7.92 -8.15
CA ALA A 16 -6.66 -8.58 -7.41
C ALA A 16 -7.08 -9.97 -6.90
N CYS A 17 -8.37 -10.12 -6.54
CA CYS A 17 -8.99 -11.39 -6.22
C CYS A 17 -9.32 -12.23 -7.47
N GLY A 18 -8.93 -11.84 -8.68
CA GLY A 18 -9.17 -12.59 -9.92
C GLY A 18 -10.65 -12.84 -10.20
N GLU A 19 -11.47 -11.82 -9.98
CA GLU A 19 -12.93 -11.80 -10.23
C GLU A 19 -13.75 -12.84 -9.46
N ARG A 20 -13.15 -13.47 -8.43
CA ARG A 20 -13.87 -14.41 -7.54
C ARG A 20 -14.76 -13.62 -6.58
N VAL A 21 -16.04 -13.51 -6.92
CA VAL A 21 -17.06 -12.80 -6.14
C VAL A 21 -18.26 -13.71 -5.93
N LEU A 22 -18.75 -13.78 -4.69
CA LEU A 22 -19.96 -14.51 -4.31
C LEU A 22 -20.89 -13.59 -3.53
N LEU A 23 -22.20 -13.72 -3.76
CA LEU A 23 -23.23 -12.97 -3.04
C LEU A 23 -23.92 -13.88 -2.04
N PHE A 24 -24.03 -13.42 -0.79
CA PHE A 24 -24.69 -14.16 0.27
C PHE A 24 -25.86 -13.38 0.86
N GLU A 25 -27.06 -13.97 0.84
CA GLU A 25 -28.20 -13.53 1.62
C GLU A 25 -28.24 -14.31 2.94
N ASN A 26 -27.65 -13.72 3.99
CA ASN A 26 -27.49 -14.39 5.29
C ASN A 26 -28.79 -14.47 6.12
N LYS A 27 -29.86 -13.79 5.69
CA LYS A 27 -31.15 -13.76 6.40
C LYS A 27 -32.22 -14.62 5.75
N SER A 28 -31.91 -15.33 4.66
CA SER A 28 -32.88 -16.21 4.02
C SER A 28 -33.20 -17.39 4.92
N ASN A 29 -34.49 -17.73 5.00
CA ASN A 29 -34.97 -18.97 5.61
C ASN A 29 -35.29 -20.03 4.55
N ASP A 30 -35.06 -19.74 3.27
CA ASP A 30 -35.25 -20.68 2.18
C ASP A 30 -34.06 -21.63 2.10
N GLU A 31 -34.29 -22.88 2.50
CA GLU A 31 -33.28 -23.93 2.53
C GLU A 31 -32.67 -24.21 1.15
N LEU A 32 -33.47 -24.13 0.07
CA LEU A 32 -32.96 -24.33 -1.29
C LEU A 32 -32.00 -23.20 -1.70
N GLN A 33 -32.34 -21.97 -1.34
CA GLN A 33 -31.48 -20.81 -1.57
C GLN A 33 -30.17 -20.93 -0.79
N LEU A 34 -30.24 -21.32 0.48
CA LEU A 34 -29.04 -21.52 1.32
C LEU A 34 -28.14 -22.63 0.76
N GLN A 35 -28.72 -23.76 0.33
CA GLN A 35 -27.96 -24.84 -0.30
C GLN A 35 -27.30 -24.39 -1.61
N LYS A 36 -28.00 -23.60 -2.42
CA LYS A 36 -27.43 -23.05 -3.66
C LYS A 36 -26.24 -22.14 -3.38
N GLN A 37 -26.36 -21.22 -2.43
CA GLN A 37 -25.25 -20.32 -2.04
C GLN A 37 -24.05 -21.09 -1.50
N LEU A 38 -24.29 -22.17 -0.74
CA LEU A 38 -23.22 -23.03 -0.23
C LEU A 38 -22.53 -23.80 -1.36
N ALA A 39 -23.29 -24.32 -2.32
CA ALA A 39 -22.74 -24.97 -3.50
C ALA A 39 -21.85 -24.01 -4.31
N GLU A 40 -22.31 -22.79 -4.57
CA GLU A 40 -21.52 -21.76 -5.26
C GLU A 40 -20.21 -21.41 -4.52
N LEU A 41 -20.20 -21.47 -3.19
CA LEU A 41 -18.99 -21.30 -2.39
C LEU A 41 -18.01 -22.45 -2.55
N PHE A 42 -18.48 -23.70 -2.48
CA PHE A 42 -17.62 -24.86 -2.66
C PHE A 42 -17.03 -24.91 -4.08
N ASP A 43 -17.82 -24.61 -5.11
CA ASP A 43 -17.33 -24.51 -6.49
C ASP A 43 -16.21 -23.46 -6.62
N ALA A 44 -16.35 -22.31 -5.94
CA ALA A 44 -15.32 -21.28 -5.93
C ALA A 44 -14.05 -21.73 -5.17
N VAL A 45 -14.20 -22.45 -4.05
CA VAL A 45 -13.08 -23.01 -3.30
C VAL A 45 -12.34 -24.06 -4.13
N ASP A 46 -13.06 -24.99 -4.76
CA ASP A 46 -12.50 -26.02 -5.62
C ASP A 46 -11.75 -25.42 -6.82
N SER A 47 -12.29 -24.35 -7.40
CA SER A 47 -11.59 -23.57 -8.43
C SER A 47 -10.26 -23.00 -7.94
N VAL A 48 -10.22 -22.46 -6.72
CA VAL A 48 -8.97 -21.96 -6.11
C VAL A 48 -7.98 -23.10 -5.84
N ILE A 49 -8.45 -24.24 -5.32
CA ILE A 49 -7.63 -25.43 -5.07
C ILE A 49 -7.01 -25.91 -6.38
N ALA A 50 -7.82 -26.09 -7.43
CA ALA A 50 -7.36 -26.53 -8.74
C ALA A 50 -6.31 -25.57 -9.32
N ARG A 51 -6.58 -24.26 -9.26
CA ARG A 51 -5.64 -23.23 -9.73
C ARG A 51 -4.33 -23.24 -8.96
N ASN A 52 -4.38 -23.49 -7.65
CA ASN A 52 -3.20 -23.60 -6.80
C ASN A 52 -2.55 -24.99 -6.83
N ARG A 53 -3.04 -25.91 -7.69
CA ARG A 53 -2.56 -27.31 -7.80
C ARG A 53 -2.61 -28.05 -6.47
N GLY A 54 -3.68 -27.82 -5.70
CA GLY A 54 -3.87 -28.39 -4.37
C GLY A 54 -2.95 -27.82 -3.28
N LYS A 55 -2.08 -26.85 -3.59
CA LYS A 55 -1.19 -26.27 -2.61
C LYS A 55 -1.91 -25.17 -1.83
N PRO A 56 -2.03 -25.29 -0.49
CA PRO A 56 -2.58 -24.22 0.33
C PRO A 56 -1.65 -23.00 0.30
N PHE A 57 -2.18 -21.85 0.70
CA PHE A 57 -1.36 -20.66 0.92
C PHE A 57 -0.28 -20.97 1.96
N THR A 58 0.97 -20.60 1.66
CA THR A 58 2.10 -20.74 2.57
C THR A 58 2.96 -19.49 2.51
N ASN A 59 3.66 -19.22 3.61
CA ASN A 59 4.68 -18.18 3.72
C ASN A 59 5.76 -18.66 4.70
N GLN A 60 6.80 -17.85 4.87
CA GLN A 60 7.93 -18.20 5.74
C GLN A 60 7.51 -18.48 7.20
N MET A 61 6.46 -17.82 7.71
CA MET A 61 5.93 -18.12 9.05
C MET A 61 5.24 -19.49 9.09
N PHE A 62 4.44 -19.85 8.08
CA PHE A 62 3.77 -21.15 8.04
C PHE A 62 4.75 -22.32 7.98
N THR A 63 5.82 -22.22 7.18
CA THR A 63 6.86 -23.25 7.09
C THR A 63 7.53 -23.48 8.44
N GLN A 64 7.93 -22.41 9.13
CA GLN A 64 8.61 -22.52 10.41
C GLN A 64 7.66 -23.02 11.52
N ILE A 65 6.39 -22.58 11.52
CA ILE A 65 5.39 -23.13 12.43
C ILE A 65 5.22 -24.65 12.23
N GLN A 66 5.22 -25.14 10.98
CA GLN A 66 5.13 -26.57 10.70
C GLN A 66 6.37 -27.34 11.17
N GLU A 67 7.57 -26.81 10.95
CA GLU A 67 8.83 -27.41 11.46
C GLU A 67 8.82 -27.53 13.00
N VAL A 68 8.26 -26.53 13.67
CA VAL A 68 8.06 -26.51 15.13
C VAL A 68 7.07 -27.58 15.60
N TYR A 69 6.00 -27.84 14.85
CA TYR A 69 5.05 -28.90 15.20
C TYR A 69 5.59 -30.30 14.89
N ALA A 70 6.35 -30.47 13.80
CA ALA A 70 6.95 -31.75 13.44
C ALA A 70 7.99 -32.21 14.50
N THR A 71 8.83 -31.30 14.99
CA THR A 71 9.80 -31.59 16.06
C THR A 71 9.14 -31.94 17.40
N LYS A 72 7.89 -31.51 17.66
CA LYS A 72 7.13 -31.91 18.85
C LYS A 72 6.66 -33.37 18.82
N GLU A 73 6.40 -33.94 17.63
CA GLU A 73 5.92 -35.32 17.51
C GLU A 73 7.05 -36.35 17.68
N GLU A 74 8.26 -36.06 17.19
CA GLU A 74 9.43 -36.93 17.37
C GLU A 74 9.83 -37.11 18.84
N ILE A 75 9.67 -36.06 19.66
CA ILE A 75 10.00 -36.09 21.10
C ILE A 75 8.99 -36.92 21.92
N ARG A 76 7.78 -37.14 21.40
CA ARG A 76 6.71 -37.83 22.11
C ARG A 76 6.83 -39.37 22.05
N GLY A 77 7.72 -39.89 21.21
CA GLY A 77 7.97 -41.33 21.03
C GLY A 77 8.95 -41.96 22.01
N GLU A 78 9.71 -41.17 22.79
CA GLU A 78 10.71 -41.66 23.73
C GLU A 78 10.30 -41.39 25.19
N GLU A 79 10.42 -42.42 26.03
CA GLU A 79 10.02 -42.39 27.45
C GLU A 79 10.99 -41.51 28.28
N PHE A 80 10.73 -40.20 28.31
CA PHE A 80 11.52 -39.24 29.09
C PHE A 80 10.91 -38.99 30.48
N SER A 81 11.78 -38.91 31.51
CA SER A 81 11.42 -38.38 32.83
C SER A 81 10.79 -36.98 32.70
N ALA A 82 9.71 -36.73 33.46
CA ALA A 82 8.90 -35.51 33.39
C ALA A 82 9.72 -34.21 33.52
N GLU A 83 10.79 -34.19 34.33
CA GLU A 83 11.67 -33.02 34.48
C GLU A 83 12.52 -32.75 33.24
N LYS A 84 12.99 -33.81 32.58
CA LYS A 84 13.82 -33.68 31.37
C LYS A 84 12.97 -33.27 30.16
N LEU A 85 11.71 -33.74 30.11
CA LEU A 85 10.71 -33.33 29.12
C LEU A 85 10.32 -31.86 29.27
N LEU A 86 10.13 -31.38 30.51
CA LEU A 86 9.79 -29.98 30.76
C LEU A 86 10.94 -29.04 30.38
N LYS A 87 12.18 -29.44 30.67
CA LYS A 87 13.38 -28.67 30.32
C LYS A 87 13.58 -28.59 28.80
N SER A 88 13.46 -29.71 28.09
CA SER A 88 13.56 -29.72 26.62
C SER A 88 12.42 -28.93 25.96
N GLN A 89 11.20 -29.02 26.49
CA GLN A 89 10.07 -28.23 26.01
C GLN A 89 10.32 -26.72 26.19
N LYS A 90 10.89 -26.30 27.33
CA LYS A 90 11.22 -24.90 27.58
C LYS A 90 12.32 -24.39 26.64
N GLU A 91 13.38 -25.16 26.45
CA GLU A 91 14.47 -24.81 25.53
C GLU A 91 13.98 -24.70 24.07
N LEU A 92 13.04 -25.57 23.65
CA LEU A 92 12.37 -25.45 22.36
C LEU A 92 11.50 -24.19 22.26
N TYR A 93 10.67 -23.91 23.27
CA TYR A 93 9.85 -22.68 23.29
C TYR A 93 10.72 -21.41 23.24
N ASP A 94 11.82 -21.37 23.99
CA ASP A 94 12.77 -20.25 23.96
C ASP A 94 13.43 -20.12 22.58
N GLY A 95 13.79 -21.25 21.95
CA GLY A 95 14.30 -21.28 20.58
C GLY A 95 13.29 -20.75 19.55
N HIS A 96 12.02 -21.15 19.66
CA HIS A 96 10.95 -20.68 18.77
C HIS A 96 10.69 -19.19 18.92
N ILE A 97 10.65 -18.69 20.17
CA ILE A 97 10.49 -17.26 20.45
C ILE A 97 11.65 -16.48 19.84
N MET A 98 12.88 -17.01 19.93
CA MET A 98 14.06 -16.36 19.37
C MET A 98 14.05 -16.34 17.83
N GLN A 99 13.59 -17.40 17.16
CA GLN A 99 13.42 -17.41 15.70
C GLN A 99 12.36 -16.43 15.22
N ILE A 100 11.20 -16.39 15.91
CA ILE A 100 10.13 -15.42 15.62
C ILE A 100 10.64 -14.00 15.83
N ALA A 101 11.31 -13.73 16.95
CA ALA A 101 11.88 -12.41 17.25
C ALA A 101 12.87 -11.96 16.17
N LYS A 102 13.78 -12.85 15.75
CA LYS A 102 14.74 -12.58 14.69
C LYS A 102 14.06 -12.24 13.36
N MET A 103 13.04 -13.01 12.96
CA MET A 103 12.31 -12.72 11.71
C MET A 103 11.57 -11.39 11.75
N VAL A 104 10.93 -11.07 12.88
CA VAL A 104 10.24 -9.79 13.05
C VAL A 104 11.25 -8.64 12.95
N GLU A 105 12.41 -8.79 13.59
CA GLU A 105 13.50 -7.82 13.51
C GLU A 105 14.03 -7.65 12.08
N GLU A 106 14.32 -8.73 11.36
CA GLU A 106 14.75 -8.69 9.95
C GLU A 106 13.72 -7.99 9.05
N LYS A 107 12.42 -8.29 9.23
CA LYS A 107 11.34 -7.66 8.45
C LYS A 107 11.20 -6.17 8.76
N LEU A 108 11.33 -5.78 10.03
CA LEU A 108 11.30 -4.37 10.44
C LEU A 108 12.51 -3.62 9.86
N ASN A 109 13.71 -4.18 9.97
CA ASN A 109 14.92 -3.55 9.42
C ASN A 109 14.83 -3.36 7.90
N SER A 110 14.38 -4.38 7.17
CA SER A 110 14.14 -4.27 5.71
C SER A 110 13.12 -3.17 5.37
N THR A 111 12.06 -3.05 6.17
CA THR A 111 11.03 -2.02 5.97
C THR A 111 11.59 -0.62 6.25
N ILE A 112 12.38 -0.47 7.32
CA ILE A 112 13.06 0.78 7.68
C ILE A 112 13.99 1.22 6.55
N GLU A 113 14.81 0.33 6.01
CA GLU A 113 15.72 0.62 4.89
C GLU A 113 14.96 1.08 3.64
N SER A 114 13.84 0.41 3.32
CA SER A 114 12.99 0.78 2.20
C SER A 114 12.39 2.18 2.37
N LEU A 115 11.87 2.50 3.56
CA LEU A 115 11.32 3.82 3.87
C LEU A 115 12.40 4.91 3.85
N GLN A 116 13.60 4.63 4.36
CA GLN A 116 14.73 5.55 4.29
C GLN A 116 15.15 5.83 2.85
N GLN A 117 15.11 4.83 1.96
CA GLN A 117 15.37 5.02 0.54
C GLN A 117 14.32 5.93 -0.11
N GLN A 118 13.03 5.65 0.11
CA GLN A 118 11.93 6.46 -0.42
C GLN A 118 12.01 7.92 0.06
N LEU A 119 12.31 8.14 1.34
CA LEU A 119 12.47 9.48 1.91
C LEU A 119 13.63 10.23 1.24
N ARG A 120 14.77 9.57 0.99
CA ARG A 120 15.91 10.19 0.29
C ARG A 120 15.55 10.58 -1.14
N GLU A 121 14.78 9.75 -1.84
CA GLU A 121 14.32 10.03 -3.21
C GLU A 121 13.33 11.20 -3.25
N GLU A 122 12.36 11.23 -2.31
CA GLU A 122 11.41 12.34 -2.17
C GLU A 122 12.14 13.65 -1.90
N GLN A 123 13.04 13.69 -0.92
CA GLN A 123 13.79 14.90 -0.57
C GLN A 123 14.58 15.44 -1.75
N LYS A 124 15.21 14.56 -2.54
CA LYS A 124 15.95 14.95 -3.75
C LYS A 124 15.02 15.49 -4.83
N ALA A 125 13.86 14.87 -5.03
CA ALA A 125 12.85 15.34 -5.97
C ALA A 125 12.30 16.72 -5.56
N ARG A 126 11.99 16.89 -4.28
CA ARG A 126 11.50 18.14 -3.69
C ARG A 126 12.51 19.27 -3.84
N GLN A 127 13.79 19.03 -3.51
CA GLN A 127 14.83 20.05 -3.66
C GLN A 127 14.99 20.50 -5.14
N LYS A 128 14.85 19.57 -6.09
CA LYS A 128 14.87 19.90 -7.53
C LYS A 128 13.65 20.73 -7.94
N ALA A 129 12.48 20.43 -7.40
CA ALA A 129 11.26 21.19 -7.65
C ALA A 129 11.36 22.61 -7.05
N GLU A 130 11.83 22.74 -5.82
CA GLU A 130 12.02 24.03 -5.14
C GLU A 130 12.98 24.95 -5.89
N LYS A 131 14.10 24.42 -6.42
CA LYS A 131 15.02 25.20 -7.27
C LYS A 131 14.34 25.72 -8.54
N LYS A 132 13.56 24.88 -9.22
CA LYS A 132 12.82 25.30 -10.42
C LYS A 132 11.78 26.37 -10.11
N VAL A 133 11.07 26.24 -8.99
CA VAL A 133 10.11 27.24 -8.52
C VAL A 133 10.82 28.56 -8.21
N ALA A 134 11.95 28.52 -7.50
CA ALA A 134 12.73 29.72 -7.19
C ALA A 134 13.22 30.45 -8.46
N GLU A 135 13.71 29.71 -9.45
CA GLU A 135 14.10 30.27 -10.75
C GLU A 135 12.90 30.90 -11.49
N ALA A 136 11.75 30.21 -11.53
CA ALA A 136 10.55 30.73 -12.17
C ALA A 136 10.03 32.01 -11.49
N VAL A 137 10.05 32.05 -10.15
CA VAL A 137 9.69 33.22 -9.35
C VAL A 137 10.62 34.40 -9.67
N LEU A 138 11.93 34.17 -9.79
CA LEU A 138 12.88 35.23 -10.12
C LEU A 138 12.61 35.80 -11.52
N ARG A 139 12.42 34.95 -12.53
CA ARG A 139 12.09 35.37 -13.90
C ARG A 139 10.79 36.16 -13.95
N SER A 140 9.74 35.66 -13.30
CA SER A 140 8.45 36.35 -13.22
C SER A 140 8.57 37.73 -12.55
N LYS A 141 9.40 37.85 -11.50
CA LYS A 141 9.65 39.14 -10.82
C LYS A 141 10.36 40.14 -11.74
N GLU A 142 11.31 39.69 -12.55
CA GLU A 142 11.98 40.52 -13.54
C GLU A 142 11.03 40.99 -14.66
N GLU A 143 10.22 40.08 -15.19
CA GLU A 143 9.19 40.39 -16.19
C GLU A 143 8.16 41.38 -15.65
N THR A 144 7.66 41.16 -14.43
CA THR A 144 6.73 42.08 -13.77
C THR A 144 7.34 43.48 -13.61
N LYS A 145 8.64 43.58 -13.30
CA LYS A 145 9.34 44.86 -13.20
C LYS A 145 9.46 45.56 -14.56
N ARG A 146 9.68 44.82 -15.65
CA ARG A 146 9.72 45.38 -17.02
C ARG A 146 8.34 45.89 -17.42
N LEU A 147 7.31 45.06 -17.28
CA LEU A 147 5.92 45.41 -17.60
C LEU A 147 5.44 46.65 -16.84
N ARG A 148 5.80 46.78 -15.55
CA ARG A 148 5.48 47.99 -14.76
C ARG A 148 6.09 49.27 -15.35
N LYS A 149 7.36 49.21 -15.78
CA LYS A 149 8.04 50.37 -16.39
C LYS A 149 7.41 50.75 -17.73
N ASP A 150 7.07 49.76 -18.54
CA ASP A 150 6.45 50.00 -19.84
C ASP A 150 5.04 50.58 -19.68
N LEU A 151 4.27 50.06 -18.72
CA LEU A 151 2.97 50.61 -18.36
C LEU A 151 3.04 52.07 -17.90
N GLU A 152 3.99 52.41 -17.02
CA GLU A 152 4.23 53.80 -16.58
C GLU A 152 4.53 54.74 -17.75
N LYS A 153 5.35 54.31 -18.71
CA LYS A 153 5.65 55.09 -19.91
C LYS A 153 4.40 55.30 -20.77
N THR A 154 3.66 54.23 -21.05
CA THR A 154 2.42 54.32 -21.84
C THR A 154 1.39 55.22 -21.16
N GLN A 155 1.28 55.18 -19.83
CA GLN A 155 0.41 56.07 -19.06
C GLN A 155 0.85 57.54 -19.19
N GLN A 156 2.14 57.84 -19.04
CA GLN A 156 2.66 59.19 -19.23
C GLN A 156 2.42 59.72 -20.66
N GLU A 157 2.60 58.88 -21.68
CA GLU A 157 2.35 59.25 -23.07
C GLU A 157 0.86 59.49 -23.34
N SER A 158 -0.02 58.63 -22.82
CA SER A 158 -1.48 58.80 -22.88
C SER A 158 -1.92 60.10 -22.19
N ASP A 159 -1.39 60.41 -21.01
CA ASP A 159 -1.72 61.64 -20.27
C ASP A 159 -1.25 62.88 -21.01
N LYS A 160 -0.04 62.86 -21.59
CA LYS A 160 0.45 63.94 -22.47
C LYS A 160 -0.44 64.13 -23.69
N ALA A 161 -0.88 63.05 -24.33
CA ALA A 161 -1.78 63.11 -25.47
C ALA A 161 -3.13 63.71 -25.07
N ARG A 162 -3.72 63.30 -23.95
CA ARG A 162 -4.96 63.90 -23.42
C ARG A 162 -4.81 65.39 -23.15
N GLN A 163 -3.73 65.80 -22.48
CA GLN A 163 -3.45 67.22 -22.23
C GLN A 163 -3.25 68.02 -23.54
N PHE A 164 -2.66 67.40 -24.57
CA PHE A 164 -2.54 68.02 -25.88
C PHE A 164 -3.91 68.25 -26.50
N TYR A 165 -4.78 67.24 -26.56
CA TYR A 165 -6.12 67.38 -27.14
C TYR A 165 -7.04 68.32 -26.35
N GLU A 166 -6.92 68.40 -25.03
CA GLU A 166 -7.66 69.37 -24.19
C GLU A 166 -7.31 70.83 -24.53
N LYS A 167 -6.10 71.11 -25.04
CA LYS A 167 -5.71 72.48 -25.46
C LYS A 167 -6.39 72.94 -26.75
N PHE A 168 -6.96 72.02 -27.53
CA PHE A 168 -7.62 72.31 -28.81
C PHE A 168 -9.15 72.17 -28.72
N LYS A 169 -9.69 72.09 -27.51
CA LYS A 169 -11.12 72.03 -27.22
C LYS A 169 -11.59 73.36 -26.65
#